data_AF-A0A1C3K271-F1
#
_entry.id   AF-A0A1C3K271-F1
#
_cell.length_a   1.000
_cell.length_b   1.000
_cell.length_c   1.000
_cell.angle_alpha   90.00
_cell.angle_beta   90.00
_cell.angle_gamma   90.00
#
_symmetry.space_group_name_H-M   'P 1'
#
loop_
_entity.id
_entity.type
_entity.pdbx_description
1 polymer ?
#
loop_
_entity_poly.entity_id
_entity_poly.type
_entity_poly.pdbx_seq_one_letter_code
_entity_poly.pdbx_strand_id
1 'polypeptide(L)'
;MMEFLASYGEYWSEWFPRLLEAGRVTLALSALGFGLALVTGSLLAMLSRSPCKPLRLVAAAIVEFLRAVPLLALLLALYFGLPAFGLTLSGFWASVIGLGIQGGAYVAEILRGGLDSVHRGQREAALAAGLTPRQVFAYIILPQMLRVILPPMVNCYVTLLKDSSLCALIATPELMLAARAMSSEYFLPLQIFVLVGLCYFVIAFPLSVLSRQLSKRLSRGRRSLGTP
;
A
#
# COMPACT_ATOMS: atom_id res chain seq x y z
N MET A 1 22.29 -13.17 -26.92
CA MET A 1 22.45 -13.35 -25.45
C MET A 1 23.68 -12.61 -24.93
N MET A 2 24.88 -12.83 -25.50
CA MET A 2 26.08 -12.11 -25.05
C MET A 2 25.98 -10.58 -25.24
N GLU A 3 25.47 -10.11 -26.37
CA GLU A 3 25.25 -8.67 -26.62
C GLU A 3 24.26 -8.05 -25.63
N PHE A 4 23.18 -8.76 -25.29
CA PHE A 4 22.20 -8.32 -24.29
C PHE A 4 22.86 -8.10 -22.92
N LEU A 5 23.75 -9.02 -22.50
CA LEU A 5 24.45 -8.91 -21.24
C LEU A 5 25.58 -7.86 -21.28
N ALA A 6 26.25 -7.71 -22.42
CA ALA A 6 27.31 -6.73 -22.63
C ALA A 6 26.80 -5.30 -22.46
N SER A 7 25.57 -5.00 -22.91
CA SER A 7 24.94 -3.69 -22.74
C SER A 7 24.90 -3.22 -21.28
N TYR A 8 24.71 -4.15 -20.32
CA TYR A 8 24.72 -3.77 -18.91
C TYR A 8 26.09 -3.29 -18.45
N GLY A 9 27.18 -3.92 -18.91
CA GLY A 9 28.54 -3.50 -18.56
C GLY A 9 28.91 -2.16 -19.19
N GLU A 10 28.49 -1.94 -20.44
CA GLU A 10 28.77 -0.72 -21.20
C GLU A 10 28.10 0.52 -20.59
N TYR A 11 26.80 0.42 -20.26
CA TYR A 11 26.02 1.58 -19.80
C TYR A 11 25.83 1.67 -18.27
N TRP A 12 26.45 0.78 -17.49
CA TRP A 12 26.21 0.70 -16.03
C TRP A 12 26.46 2.03 -15.31
N SER A 13 27.56 2.71 -15.64
CA SER A 13 27.97 3.96 -15.01
C SER A 13 26.95 5.08 -15.18
N GLU A 14 26.19 5.08 -16.27
CA GLU A 14 25.16 6.05 -16.59
C GLU A 14 23.78 5.63 -16.04
N TRP A 15 23.47 4.33 -16.15
CA TRP A 15 22.18 3.78 -15.72
C TRP A 15 22.04 3.75 -14.21
N PHE A 16 23.08 3.34 -13.49
CA PHE A 16 23.02 3.11 -12.05
C PHE A 16 22.65 4.38 -11.24
N PRO A 17 23.28 5.55 -11.45
CA PRO A 17 22.91 6.76 -10.71
C PRO A 17 21.46 7.21 -10.96
N ARG A 18 20.99 7.10 -12.21
CA ARG A 18 19.61 7.46 -12.59
C ARG A 18 18.60 6.53 -11.92
N LEU A 19 18.86 5.21 -11.92
CA LEU A 19 18.02 4.22 -11.26
C LEU A 19 18.04 4.37 -9.74
N LEU A 20 19.17 4.74 -9.15
CA LEU A 20 19.27 5.00 -7.72
C LEU A 20 18.39 6.18 -7.30
N GLU A 21 18.43 7.28 -8.06
CA GLU A 21 17.62 8.47 -7.78
C GLU A 21 16.13 8.19 -7.97
N ALA A 22 15.75 7.57 -9.09
CA ALA A 22 14.37 7.16 -9.34
C ALA A 22 13.87 6.13 -8.29
N GLY A 23 14.76 5.25 -7.81
CA GLY A 23 14.51 4.32 -6.72
C GLY A 23 14.21 5.02 -5.40
N ARG A 24 14.94 6.09 -5.05
CA ARG A 24 14.65 6.91 -3.87
C ARG A 24 13.28 7.56 -3.97
N VAL A 25 12.93 8.11 -5.13
CA VAL A 25 11.59 8.68 -5.38
C VAL A 25 10.52 7.62 -5.23
N THR A 26 10.73 6.42 -5.77
CA THR A 26 9.79 5.28 -5.65
C THR A 26 9.54 4.91 -4.18
N LEU A 27 10.60 4.84 -3.38
CA LEU A 27 10.52 4.54 -1.95
C LEU A 27 9.81 5.65 -1.17
N ALA A 28 10.16 6.92 -1.42
CA ALA A 28 9.54 8.07 -0.78
C ALA A 28 8.04 8.15 -1.12
N LEU A 29 7.70 8.00 -2.39
CA LEU A 29 6.33 7.98 -2.89
C LEU A 29 5.51 6.86 -2.24
N SER A 30 6.06 5.64 -2.21
CA SER A 30 5.40 4.49 -1.61
C SER A 30 5.21 4.66 -0.09
N ALA A 31 6.22 5.19 0.60
CA ALA A 31 6.17 5.43 2.04
C ALA A 31 5.15 6.51 2.40
N LEU A 32 5.13 7.64 1.70
CA LEU A 32 4.18 8.72 1.92
C LEU A 32 2.75 8.32 1.52
N GLY A 33 2.60 7.64 0.37
CA GLY A 33 1.31 7.09 -0.06
C GLY A 33 0.75 6.10 0.95
N PHE A 34 1.58 5.18 1.45
CA PHE A 34 1.14 4.25 2.50
C PHE A 34 0.88 4.93 3.85
N GLY A 35 1.68 5.94 4.21
CA GLY A 35 1.41 6.77 5.39
C GLY A 35 0.03 7.44 5.31
N LEU A 36 -0.30 8.00 4.15
CA LEU A 36 -1.63 8.55 3.90
C LEU A 36 -2.70 7.46 3.93
N ALA A 37 -2.44 6.27 3.38
CA ALA A 37 -3.34 5.12 3.45
C ALA A 37 -3.63 4.67 4.88
N LEU A 38 -2.64 4.71 5.78
CA LEU A 38 -2.84 4.42 7.20
C LEU A 38 -3.79 5.44 7.84
N VAL A 39 -3.65 6.72 7.52
CA VAL A 39 -4.52 7.78 8.03
C VAL A 39 -5.94 7.65 7.46
N THR A 40 -6.09 7.65 6.14
CA THR A 40 -7.40 7.58 5.47
C THR A 40 -8.12 6.28 5.79
N GLY A 41 -7.41 5.15 5.81
CA GLY A 41 -7.96 3.85 6.15
C GLY A 41 -8.39 3.72 7.61
N SER A 42 -7.64 4.31 8.55
CA SER A 42 -8.06 4.37 9.95
C SER A 42 -9.33 5.20 10.13
N LEU A 43 -9.41 6.36 9.47
CA LEU A 43 -10.60 7.21 9.50
C LEU A 43 -11.83 6.49 8.91
N LEU A 44 -11.68 5.84 7.76
CA LEU A 44 -12.75 5.06 7.14
C LEU A 44 -13.18 3.86 8.02
N ALA A 45 -12.23 3.15 8.62
CA ALA A 45 -12.53 2.07 9.55
C ALA A 45 -13.33 2.56 10.76
N MET A 46 -12.96 3.71 11.35
CA MET A 46 -13.69 4.33 12.45
C MET A 46 -15.10 4.77 12.05
N LEU A 47 -15.25 5.46 10.93
CA LEU A 47 -16.56 5.90 10.41
C LEU A 47 -17.48 4.72 10.13
N SER A 48 -16.94 3.62 9.62
CA SER A 48 -17.70 2.39 9.36
C SER A 48 -18.24 1.71 10.63
N ARG A 49 -17.73 2.08 11.81
CA ARG A 49 -18.21 1.62 13.13
C ARG A 49 -19.03 2.67 13.88
N SER A 50 -19.31 3.80 13.24
CA SER A 50 -20.12 4.85 13.84
C SER A 50 -21.52 4.32 14.21
N PRO A 51 -22.07 4.72 15.38
CA PRO A 51 -23.47 4.43 15.71
C PRO A 51 -24.44 5.07 14.71
N CYS A 52 -24.04 6.17 14.07
CA CYS A 52 -24.83 6.86 13.04
C CYS A 52 -24.87 6.02 11.75
N LYS A 53 -26.05 5.46 11.44
CA LYS A 53 -26.28 4.65 10.24
C LYS A 53 -25.86 5.35 8.92
N PRO A 54 -26.13 6.66 8.70
CA PRO A 54 -25.70 7.34 7.49
C PRO A 54 -24.18 7.38 7.32
N LEU A 55 -23.43 7.71 8.40
CA LEU A 55 -21.96 7.74 8.36
C LEU A 55 -21.37 6.38 8.01
N ARG A 56 -21.95 5.31 8.55
CA ARG A 56 -21.53 3.95 8.24
C ARG A 56 -21.77 3.58 6.78
N LEU A 57 -22.91 3.98 6.22
CA LEU A 57 -23.24 3.71 4.82
C LEU A 57 -22.32 4.49 3.88
N VAL A 58 -22.07 5.77 4.17
CA VAL A 58 -21.14 6.60 3.38
C VAL A 58 -19.73 6.02 3.41
N ALA A 59 -19.23 5.63 4.58
CA ALA A 59 -17.90 5.01 4.69
C ALA A 59 -17.82 3.70 3.89
N ALA A 60 -18.85 2.85 3.96
CA ALA A 60 -18.92 1.61 3.20
C ALA A 60 -18.92 1.87 1.68
N ALA A 61 -19.73 2.83 1.22
CA ALA A 61 -19.81 3.21 -0.18
C ALA A 61 -18.46 3.77 -0.71
N ILE A 62 -17.78 4.62 0.07
CA ILE A 62 -16.46 5.14 -0.28
C ILE A 62 -15.44 4.01 -0.42
N VAL A 63 -15.40 3.09 0.56
CA VAL A 63 -14.47 1.94 0.54
C VAL A 63 -14.75 1.04 -0.67
N GLU A 64 -16.01 0.73 -0.93
CA GLU A 64 -16.42 -0.13 -2.05
C GLU A 64 -16.10 0.51 -3.40
N PHE A 65 -16.40 1.80 -3.56
CA PHE A 65 -16.07 2.57 -4.76
C PHE A 65 -14.56 2.61 -5.02
N LEU A 66 -13.76 2.99 -4.02
CA LEU A 66 -12.30 3.12 -4.19
C LEU A 66 -11.62 1.78 -4.51
N ARG A 67 -12.15 0.66 -4.01
CA ARG A 67 -11.68 -0.69 -4.33
C ARG A 67 -12.13 -1.16 -5.71
N ALA A 68 -13.27 -0.67 -6.21
CA ALA A 68 -13.78 -1.02 -7.53
C ALA A 68 -13.14 -0.21 -8.67
N VAL A 69 -12.71 1.03 -8.40
CA VAL A 69 -12.10 1.90 -9.40
C VAL A 69 -10.64 1.52 -9.64
N PRO A 70 -10.16 1.44 -10.90
CA PRO A 70 -8.75 1.23 -11.19
C PRO A 70 -7.88 2.39 -10.68
N LEU A 71 -6.72 2.09 -10.08
CA LEU A 71 -5.78 3.12 -9.60
C LEU A 71 -5.42 4.12 -10.70
N LEU A 72 -5.16 3.62 -11.92
CA LEU A 72 -4.78 4.47 -13.04
C LEU A 72 -5.86 5.52 -13.34
N ALA A 73 -7.13 5.13 -13.33
CA ALA A 73 -8.23 6.07 -13.56
C ALA A 73 -8.28 7.15 -12.49
N LEU A 74 -8.06 6.78 -11.22
CA LEU A 74 -7.99 7.72 -10.10
C LEU A 74 -6.81 8.70 -10.25
N LEU A 75 -5.63 8.21 -10.62
CA LEU A 75 -4.44 9.04 -10.84
C LEU A 75 -4.65 10.05 -11.96
N LEU A 76 -5.22 9.61 -13.09
CA LEU A 76 -5.52 10.48 -14.22
C LEU A 76 -6.58 11.54 -13.85
N ALA A 77 -7.63 11.15 -13.11
CA ALA A 77 -8.64 12.09 -12.63
C ALA A 77 -8.05 13.15 -11.69
N LEU A 78 -7.15 12.75 -10.77
CA LEU A 78 -6.48 13.70 -9.88
C LEU A 78 -5.55 14.65 -10.63
N TYR A 79 -4.73 14.13 -11.55
CA TYR A 79 -3.72 14.93 -12.23
C TYR A 79 -4.30 15.82 -13.34
N PHE A 80 -5.19 15.28 -14.17
CA PHE A 80 -5.76 15.99 -15.33
C PHE A 80 -7.15 16.59 -15.05
N GLY A 81 -7.90 16.08 -14.07
CA GLY A 81 -9.25 16.56 -13.76
C GLY A 81 -9.28 17.74 -12.79
N LEU A 82 -8.48 17.73 -11.72
CA LEU A 82 -8.44 18.82 -10.73
C LEU A 82 -8.13 20.22 -11.31
N PRO A 83 -7.27 20.36 -12.36
CA PRO A 83 -7.03 21.66 -12.98
C PRO A 83 -8.30 22.36 -13.48
N ALA A 84 -9.34 21.62 -13.90
CA ALA A 84 -10.63 22.19 -14.30
C ALA A 84 -11.37 22.90 -13.14
N PHE A 85 -10.99 22.60 -11.90
CA PHE A 85 -11.49 23.22 -10.67
C PHE A 85 -10.49 24.21 -10.05
N GLY A 86 -9.43 24.59 -10.79
CA GLY A 86 -8.42 25.54 -10.33
C GLY A 86 -7.36 24.97 -9.39
N LEU A 87 -7.31 23.64 -9.21
CA LEU A 87 -6.33 22.95 -8.38
C LEU A 87 -5.32 22.20 -9.25
N THR A 88 -4.04 22.57 -9.19
CA THR A 88 -2.96 21.87 -9.90
C THR A 88 -2.09 21.13 -8.88
N LEU A 89 -1.82 19.86 -9.17
CA LEU A 89 -0.94 19.03 -8.36
C LEU A 89 0.27 18.63 -9.20
N SER A 90 1.45 18.59 -8.58
CA SER A 90 2.59 17.93 -9.21
C SER A 90 2.31 16.42 -9.34
N GLY A 91 2.94 15.76 -10.30
CA GLY A 91 2.80 14.30 -10.49
C GLY A 91 3.09 13.53 -9.20
N PHE A 92 4.11 13.97 -8.44
CA PHE A 92 4.45 13.40 -7.14
C PHE A 92 3.28 13.49 -6.14
N TRP A 93 2.68 14.66 -5.94
CA TRP A 93 1.59 14.81 -4.95
C TRP A 93 0.28 14.17 -5.40
N ALA A 94 -0.05 14.25 -6.70
CA ALA A 94 -1.18 13.51 -7.26
C ALA A 94 -1.03 11.99 -7.04
N SER A 95 0.19 11.47 -7.17
CA SER A 95 0.52 10.08 -6.90
C SER A 95 0.41 9.70 -5.42
N VAL A 96 0.98 10.51 -4.51
CA VAL A 96 0.85 10.28 -3.06
C VAL A 96 -0.63 10.23 -2.66
N ILE A 97 -1.44 11.17 -3.15
CA ILE A 97 -2.87 11.26 -2.84
C ILE A 97 -3.64 10.08 -3.43
N GLY A 98 -3.41 9.75 -4.71
CA GLY A 98 -4.09 8.64 -5.37
C GLY A 98 -3.78 7.29 -4.71
N LEU A 99 -2.49 7.00 -4.48
CA LEU A 99 -2.04 5.80 -3.78
C LEU A 99 -2.57 5.76 -2.34
N GLY A 100 -2.58 6.88 -1.64
CA GLY A 100 -3.00 6.95 -0.25
C GLY A 100 -4.50 6.84 -0.04
N ILE A 101 -5.33 7.46 -0.89
CA ILE A 101 -6.79 7.35 -0.78
C ILE A 101 -7.23 5.93 -1.16
N GLN A 102 -6.71 5.39 -2.27
CA GLN A 102 -7.08 4.03 -2.68
C GLN A 102 -6.51 2.97 -1.72
N GLY A 103 -5.23 3.09 -1.35
CA GLY A 103 -4.62 2.25 -0.33
C GLY A 103 -5.38 2.32 1.00
N GLY A 104 -5.91 3.48 1.35
CA GLY A 104 -6.76 3.70 2.51
C GLY A 104 -7.99 2.80 2.55
N ALA A 105 -8.65 2.57 1.41
CA ALA A 105 -9.79 1.66 1.35
C ALA A 105 -9.39 0.20 1.66
N TYR A 106 -8.22 -0.25 1.19
CA TYR A 106 -7.68 -1.57 1.54
C TYR A 106 -7.27 -1.65 3.02
N VAL A 107 -6.60 -0.62 3.54
CA VAL A 107 -6.23 -0.51 4.96
C VAL A 107 -7.47 -0.54 5.85
N ALA A 108 -8.55 0.17 5.49
CA ALA A 108 -9.79 0.20 6.25
C ALA A 108 -10.39 -1.21 6.41
N GLU A 109 -10.34 -2.02 5.36
CA GLU A 109 -10.85 -3.38 5.35
C GLU A 109 -9.96 -4.34 6.14
N ILE A 110 -8.64 -4.18 6.06
CA ILE A 110 -7.70 -4.90 6.91
C ILE A 110 -7.97 -4.60 8.39
N LEU A 111 -8.16 -3.32 8.74
CA LEU A 111 -8.49 -2.90 10.11
C LEU A 111 -9.84 -3.47 10.58
N ARG A 112 -10.87 -3.42 9.71
CA ARG A 112 -12.20 -4.01 10.01
C ARG A 112 -12.10 -5.52 10.25
N GLY A 113 -11.44 -6.25 9.36
CA GLY A 113 -11.22 -7.69 9.50
C GLY A 113 -10.37 -8.03 10.73
N GLY A 114 -9.40 -7.19 11.08
CA GLY A 114 -8.64 -7.29 12.32
C GLY A 114 -9.52 -7.15 13.56
N LEU A 115 -10.38 -6.15 13.59
CA LEU A 115 -11.29 -5.90 14.71
C LEU A 115 -12.32 -7.01 14.87
N ASP A 116 -12.90 -7.49 13.76
CA ASP A 116 -13.87 -8.59 13.77
C ASP A 116 -13.25 -9.95 14.10
N SER A 117 -11.91 -10.07 14.02
CA SER A 117 -11.21 -11.31 14.36
C SER A 117 -11.12 -11.60 15.87
N VAL A 118 -11.40 -10.61 16.72
CA VAL A 118 -11.39 -10.75 18.18
C VAL A 118 -12.78 -11.19 18.65
N HIS A 119 -12.86 -12.31 19.37
CA HIS A 119 -14.13 -12.86 19.84
C HIS A 119 -14.86 -11.89 20.78
N ARG A 120 -16.16 -11.65 20.52
CA ARG A 120 -16.98 -10.68 21.29
C ARG A 120 -16.99 -10.96 22.80
N GLY A 121 -17.00 -12.24 23.18
CA GLY A 121 -16.94 -12.67 24.58
C GLY A 121 -15.70 -12.19 25.33
N GLN A 122 -14.56 -11.93 24.66
CA GLN A 122 -13.40 -11.35 25.33
C GLN A 122 -13.64 -9.91 25.76
N ARG A 123 -14.35 -9.13 24.92
CA ARG A 123 -14.74 -7.76 25.26
C ARG A 123 -15.74 -7.77 26.42
N GLU A 124 -16.72 -8.66 26.39
CA GLU A 124 -17.74 -8.80 27.44
C GLU A 124 -17.12 -9.23 28.78
N ALA A 125 -16.27 -10.26 28.78
CA ALA A 125 -15.56 -10.74 29.97
C ALA A 125 -14.64 -9.66 30.57
N ALA A 126 -13.95 -8.90 29.73
CA ALA A 126 -13.06 -7.83 30.18
C ALA A 126 -13.81 -6.67 30.83
N LEU A 127 -14.97 -6.28 30.27
CA LEU A 127 -15.86 -5.28 30.85
C LEU A 127 -16.44 -5.79 32.19
N ALA A 128 -16.84 -7.06 32.26
CA ALA A 128 -17.33 -7.69 33.49
C ALA A 128 -16.26 -7.79 34.59
N ALA A 129 -14.99 -7.92 34.20
CA ALA A 129 -13.85 -7.88 35.10
C ALA A 129 -13.47 -6.45 35.57
N GLY A 130 -14.26 -5.42 35.20
CA GLY A 130 -14.07 -4.04 35.67
C GLY A 130 -13.16 -3.16 34.82
N LEU A 131 -12.72 -3.63 33.63
CA LEU A 131 -11.92 -2.80 32.73
C LEU A 131 -12.79 -1.75 32.02
N THR A 132 -12.27 -0.54 31.87
CA THR A 132 -12.91 0.51 31.06
C THR A 132 -12.81 0.18 29.56
N PRO A 133 -13.71 0.69 28.69
CA PRO A 133 -13.65 0.43 27.25
C PRO A 133 -12.29 0.75 26.60
N ARG A 134 -11.59 1.78 27.10
CA ARG A 134 -10.24 2.13 26.63
C ARG A 134 -9.20 1.07 27.03
N GLN A 135 -9.26 0.57 28.26
CA GLN A 135 -8.39 -0.52 28.73
C GLN A 135 -8.67 -1.82 27.98
N VAL A 136 -9.94 -2.16 27.75
CA VAL A 136 -10.32 -3.34 26.95
C VAL A 136 -9.75 -3.24 25.54
N PHE A 137 -9.85 -2.06 24.91
CA PHE A 137 -9.25 -1.86 23.59
C PHE A 137 -7.72 -1.98 23.64
N ALA A 138 -7.06 -1.24 24.53
CA ALA A 138 -5.59 -1.15 24.56
C ALA A 138 -4.90 -2.45 24.97
N TYR A 139 -5.46 -3.19 25.93
CA TYR A 139 -4.81 -4.36 26.52
C TYR A 139 -5.27 -5.69 25.94
N ILE A 140 -6.47 -5.76 25.35
CA ILE A 140 -7.06 -7.03 24.88
C ILE A 140 -7.24 -7.00 23.37
N ILE A 141 -8.01 -6.05 22.85
CA ILE A 141 -8.38 -6.04 21.42
C ILE A 141 -7.19 -5.66 20.55
N LEU A 142 -6.51 -4.55 20.84
CA LEU A 142 -5.43 -4.02 20.01
C LEU A 142 -4.26 -5.00 19.85
N PRO A 143 -3.72 -5.63 20.92
CA PRO A 143 -2.61 -6.59 20.76
C PRO A 143 -3.00 -7.82 19.93
N GLN A 144 -4.25 -8.30 20.03
CA GLN A 144 -4.73 -9.42 19.24
C GLN A 144 -4.98 -9.04 17.79
N MET A 145 -5.62 -7.89 17.57
CA MET A 145 -5.85 -7.32 16.24
C MET A 145 -4.53 -7.11 15.50
N LEU A 146 -3.51 -6.51 16.14
CA LEU A 146 -2.20 -6.25 15.55
C LEU A 146 -1.57 -7.53 14.98
N ARG A 147 -1.66 -8.65 15.69
CA ARG A 147 -1.12 -9.94 15.22
C ARG A 147 -1.80 -10.42 13.93
N VAL A 148 -3.06 -10.06 13.73
CA VAL A 148 -3.86 -10.44 12.56
C VAL A 148 -3.62 -9.49 11.39
N ILE A 149 -3.52 -8.18 11.65
CA ILE A 149 -3.42 -7.17 10.58
C ILE A 149 -2.00 -6.93 10.08
N LEU A 150 -0.95 -7.19 10.87
CA LEU A 150 0.42 -6.87 10.46
C LEU A 150 0.84 -7.55 9.14
N PRO A 151 0.64 -8.87 8.94
CA PRO A 151 0.99 -9.49 7.66
C PRO A 151 0.27 -8.93 6.43
N PRO A 152 -1.08 -8.75 6.42
CA PRO A 152 -1.76 -8.13 5.29
C PRO A 152 -1.41 -6.64 5.12
N MET A 153 -1.06 -5.89 6.19
CA MET A 153 -0.57 -4.51 6.05
C MET A 153 0.74 -4.47 5.26
N VAL A 154 1.70 -5.38 5.54
CA VAL A 154 2.95 -5.46 4.78
C VAL A 154 2.68 -5.84 3.32
N ASN A 155 1.72 -6.76 3.06
CA ASN A 155 1.34 -7.08 1.69
C ASN A 155 0.69 -5.87 0.98
N CYS A 156 -0.16 -5.12 1.67
CA CYS A 156 -0.76 -3.90 1.14
C CYS A 156 0.31 -2.87 0.74
N TYR A 157 1.35 -2.70 1.58
CA TYR A 157 2.49 -1.86 1.24
C TYR A 157 3.25 -2.36 0.01
N VAL A 158 3.52 -3.66 -0.09
CA VAL A 158 4.18 -4.27 -1.25
C VAL A 158 3.39 -4.06 -2.54
N THR A 159 2.06 -4.18 -2.47
CA THR A 159 1.18 -3.91 -3.61
C THR A 159 1.26 -2.43 -4.01
N LEU A 160 1.11 -1.51 -3.05
CA LEU A 160 1.19 -0.07 -3.29
C LEU A 160 2.54 0.33 -3.92
N LEU A 161 3.63 -0.29 -3.47
CA LEU A 161 4.97 -0.07 -4.01
C LEU A 161 5.10 -0.52 -5.47
N LYS A 162 4.43 -1.60 -5.87
CA LYS A 162 4.42 -2.03 -7.29
C LYS A 162 3.50 -1.15 -8.12
N ASP A 163 2.37 -0.78 -7.55
CA ASP A 163 1.36 0.08 -8.16
C ASP A 163 1.87 1.50 -8.41
N SER A 164 2.89 1.96 -7.66
CA SER A 164 3.55 3.23 -7.91
C SER A 164 4.18 3.32 -9.32
N SER A 165 4.42 2.20 -10.00
CA SER A 165 4.87 2.21 -11.40
C SER A 165 3.84 2.84 -12.36
N LEU A 166 2.55 2.86 -11.98
CA LEU A 166 1.50 3.53 -12.75
C LEU A 166 1.64 5.06 -12.69
N CYS A 167 2.30 5.59 -11.66
CA CYS A 167 2.54 7.03 -11.48
C CYS A 167 3.44 7.64 -12.57
N ALA A 168 4.19 6.80 -13.31
CA ALA A 168 4.91 7.21 -14.51
C ALA A 168 4.01 7.90 -15.54
N LEU A 169 2.73 7.51 -15.60
CA LEU A 169 1.76 8.05 -16.56
C LEU A 169 1.31 9.47 -16.24
N ILE A 170 1.57 9.95 -15.03
CA ILE A 170 1.32 11.33 -14.60
C ILE A 170 2.63 12.05 -14.26
N ALA A 171 3.68 11.75 -15.02
CA ALA A 171 4.99 12.41 -14.98
C ALA A 171 5.68 12.38 -13.60
N THR A 172 5.46 11.33 -12.81
CA THR A 172 6.17 11.16 -11.54
C THR A 172 7.55 10.56 -11.80
N PRO A 173 8.65 11.17 -11.31
CA PRO A 173 10.02 10.73 -11.61
C PRO A 173 10.45 9.50 -10.79
N GLU A 174 9.65 8.44 -10.83
CA GLU A 174 9.95 7.14 -10.23
C GLU A 174 10.61 6.18 -11.25
N LEU A 175 10.92 4.96 -10.81
CA LEU A 175 11.68 3.97 -11.57
C LEU A 175 11.13 3.68 -12.98
N MET A 176 9.81 3.58 -13.14
CA MET A 176 9.17 3.28 -14.42
C MET A 176 9.22 4.47 -15.39
N LEU A 177 9.12 5.72 -14.91
CA LEU A 177 9.34 6.90 -15.76
C LEU A 177 10.80 6.99 -16.20
N ALA A 178 11.76 6.74 -15.28
CA ALA A 178 13.17 6.69 -15.63
C ALA A 178 13.46 5.59 -16.67
N ALA A 179 12.84 4.41 -16.52
CA ALA A 179 12.94 3.32 -17.49
C ALA A 179 12.47 3.75 -18.89
N ARG A 180 11.33 4.45 -18.98
CA ARG A 180 10.81 4.95 -20.26
C ARG A 180 11.76 5.95 -20.91
N ALA A 181 12.24 6.93 -20.13
CA ALA A 181 13.19 7.92 -20.62
C ALA A 181 14.48 7.26 -21.15
N MET A 182 15.08 6.37 -20.35
CA MET A 182 16.28 5.63 -20.76
C MET A 182 16.00 4.73 -21.98
N SER A 183 14.85 4.06 -22.05
CA SER A 183 14.52 3.19 -23.18
C SER A 183 14.43 3.95 -24.50
N SER A 184 14.00 5.20 -24.45
CA SER A 184 13.94 6.09 -25.63
C SER A 184 15.30 6.69 -25.98
N GLU A 185 16.19 6.86 -25.00
CA GLU A 185 17.53 7.44 -25.19
C GLU A 185 18.51 6.42 -25.76
N TYR A 186 18.56 5.21 -25.18
CA TYR A 186 19.49 4.17 -25.56
C TYR A 186 18.91 3.18 -26.59
N PHE A 187 17.61 3.23 -26.88
CA PHE A 187 16.91 2.28 -27.77
C PHE A 187 17.04 0.80 -27.33
N LEU A 188 17.22 0.56 -26.03
CA LEU A 188 17.36 -0.78 -25.42
C LEU A 188 16.21 -1.09 -24.44
N PRO A 189 14.95 -1.13 -24.90
CA PRO A 189 13.80 -1.25 -24.02
C PRO A 189 13.80 -2.54 -23.20
N LEU A 190 14.15 -3.68 -23.81
CA LEU A 190 14.12 -4.97 -23.12
C LEU A 190 15.11 -4.99 -21.95
N GLN A 191 16.35 -4.55 -22.17
CA GLN A 191 17.42 -4.50 -21.17
C GLN A 191 17.01 -3.63 -19.98
N ILE A 192 16.47 -2.46 -20.27
CA ILE A 192 16.12 -1.44 -19.28
C ILE A 192 14.89 -1.87 -18.46
N PHE A 193 13.83 -2.38 -19.10
CA PHE A 193 12.65 -2.86 -18.37
C PHE A 193 12.94 -4.11 -17.54
N VAL A 194 13.81 -5.01 -18.00
CA VAL A 194 14.28 -6.14 -17.18
C VAL A 194 15.04 -5.64 -15.95
N LEU A 195 15.95 -4.67 -16.13
CA LEU A 195 16.73 -4.09 -15.03
C LEU A 195 15.83 -3.39 -14.01
N VAL A 196 14.89 -2.57 -14.45
CA VAL A 196 13.92 -1.90 -13.57
C VAL A 196 12.99 -2.91 -12.88
N GLY A 197 12.59 -3.97 -13.59
CA GLY A 197 11.88 -5.10 -12.99
C GLY A 197 12.66 -5.78 -11.86
N LEU A 198 13.98 -5.94 -12.04
CA LEU A 198 14.89 -6.43 -11.00
C LEU A 198 14.99 -5.45 -9.84
N CYS A 199 15.03 -4.13 -10.08
CA CYS A 199 15.00 -3.13 -9.00
C CYS A 199 13.72 -3.26 -8.16
N TYR A 200 12.55 -3.32 -8.81
CA TYR A 200 11.27 -3.56 -8.12
C TYR A 200 11.29 -4.88 -7.34
N PHE A 201 11.86 -5.95 -7.91
CA PHE A 201 12.00 -7.23 -7.23
C PHE A 201 12.88 -7.15 -5.99
N VAL A 202 14.07 -6.54 -6.10
CA VAL A 202 15.02 -6.38 -4.97
C VAL A 202 14.40 -5.59 -3.83
N ILE A 203 13.56 -4.60 -4.13
CA ILE A 203 12.87 -3.80 -3.11
C ILE A 203 11.69 -4.58 -2.52
N ALA A 204 10.83 -5.18 -3.34
CA ALA A 204 9.58 -5.81 -2.91
C ALA A 204 9.77 -7.21 -2.29
N PHE A 205 10.78 -7.96 -2.71
CA PHE A 205 10.99 -9.35 -2.28
C PHE A 205 11.30 -9.49 -0.79
N PRO A 206 12.21 -8.70 -0.18
CA PRO A 206 12.46 -8.74 1.26
C PRO A 206 11.21 -8.47 2.08
N LEU A 207 10.41 -7.48 1.67
CA LEU A 207 9.13 -7.13 2.32
C LEU A 207 8.11 -8.26 2.20
N SER A 208 8.06 -8.92 1.05
CA SER A 208 7.20 -10.10 0.84
C SER A 208 7.62 -11.29 1.72
N VAL A 209 8.93 -11.51 1.89
CA VAL A 209 9.48 -12.52 2.80
C VAL A 209 9.13 -12.17 4.24
N LEU A 210 9.27 -10.91 4.65
CA LEU A 210 8.89 -10.42 5.97
C LEU A 210 7.40 -10.68 6.25
N SER A 211 6.51 -10.35 5.32
CA SER A 211 5.08 -10.65 5.47
C SER A 211 4.81 -12.15 5.67
N ARG A 212 5.46 -13.03 4.91
CA ARG A 212 5.33 -14.49 5.07
C ARG A 212 5.84 -14.97 6.43
N GLN A 213 6.95 -14.42 6.91
CA GLN A 213 7.49 -14.76 8.22
C GLN A 213 6.58 -14.28 9.36
N LEU A 214 6.05 -13.07 9.26
CA LEU A 214 5.06 -12.52 10.19
C LEU A 214 3.81 -13.41 10.23
N SER A 215 3.27 -13.77 9.06
CA SER A 215 2.14 -14.71 8.95
C SER A 215 2.42 -16.02 9.69
N LYS A 216 3.58 -16.65 9.45
CA LYS A 216 3.95 -17.93 10.10
C LYS A 216 4.14 -17.79 11.62
N ARG A 217 4.75 -16.71 12.10
CA ARG A 217 4.98 -16.49 13.53
C ARG A 217 3.70 -16.18 14.29
N LEU A 218 2.83 -15.36 13.69
CA LEU A 218 1.62 -14.85 14.33
C LEU A 218 0.42 -15.80 14.21
N SER A 219 0.41 -16.70 13.21
CA SER A 219 -0.62 -17.75 13.05
C SER A 219 -0.44 -18.97 13.97
N ARG A 220 0.71 -19.13 14.64
CA ARG A 220 0.98 -20.28 15.52
C ARG A 220 0.00 -20.41 16.70
N GLY A 221 -0.75 -19.36 17.05
CA GLY A 221 -1.80 -19.41 18.08
C GLY A 221 -3.20 -19.79 17.57
N ARG A 222 -3.43 -19.92 16.26
CA ARG A 222 -4.77 -20.22 15.68
C ARG A 222 -5.05 -21.70 15.43
N ARG A 223 -4.07 -22.60 15.66
CA ARG A 223 -4.20 -24.04 15.36
C ARG A 223 -4.88 -24.87 16.45
N SER A 224 -5.33 -24.30 17.58
CA SER A 224 -5.87 -25.08 18.71
C SER A 224 -7.34 -24.85 19.05
N LEU A 225 -8.12 -24.17 18.20
CA LEU A 225 -9.58 -24.19 18.32
C LEU A 225 -10.14 -24.97 17.15
N GLY A 226 -9.83 -26.27 17.17
CA GLY A 226 -10.71 -27.24 16.54
C GLY A 226 -12.03 -27.23 17.28
N THR A 227 -13.10 -27.42 16.53
CA THR A 227 -14.34 -28.03 17.02
C THR A 227 -14.88 -28.91 15.88
N PRO A 228 -15.58 -29.99 16.25
CA PRO A 228 -15.49 -31.34 15.67
C PRO A 228 -16.01 -31.52 14.24
#